data_AF-A0A5U3EUI3-F1
#
_entry.id   AF-A0A5U3EUI3-F1
#
_cell.length_a   1.000
_cell.length_b   1.000
_cell.length_c   1.000
_cell.angle_alpha   90.00
_cell.angle_beta   90.00
_cell.angle_gamma   90.00
#
_symmetry.space_group_name_H-M   'P 1'
#
loop_
_entity.id
_entity.type
_entity.pdbx_description
1 polymer ?
#
loop_
_entity_poly.entity_id
_entity_poly.type
_entity_poly.pdbx_seq_one_letter_code
_entity_poly.pdbx_strand_id
1 'polypeptide(L)'
;MTERLFNMKSLILSGVFLFFTVCDSARANIDWSYCDANGHVGIQNINLKGGTFFTGQELQSVTVPISYTCYTKWKSYGPSYYTTLNLYNMGEVVTALKKSGLGMDITVQEGTSASVTFTWKEIQAGFSGWSSSKVFGQYMDQEKTYNRSGTLTFRIFVYQAFTNNFLNITIPSSTINILPYDPNGVSPPSVSFRPLTVSAFNLRFIPDNSGRVIISPSTTINMGRFYTEYKETMVPREVPFTVTAQQNVGTQIPFVAPLAIEFRTNGLTLADADSTVILKNNKQENNGFRLSVMDVDNDTPVKFNVKADMESIHLDNGAGGRIIKHYKAKVEAIPGAEIKTGDFSAAMTVIVTYN
;
A
#
# COMPACT_ATOMS: atom_id res chain seq x y z
N MET A 1 17.38 10.24 -89.07
CA MET A 1 18.39 9.85 -88.06
C MET A 1 18.02 10.41 -86.68
N THR A 2 16.74 10.38 -86.31
CA THR A 2 16.17 11.24 -85.26
C THR A 2 15.43 10.46 -84.18
N GLU A 3 15.20 9.15 -84.37
CA GLU A 3 14.53 8.28 -83.39
C GLU A 3 15.49 7.59 -82.42
N ARG A 4 16.81 7.57 -82.69
CA ARG A 4 17.81 6.99 -81.77
C ARG A 4 18.27 7.92 -80.65
N LEU A 5 18.02 9.23 -80.76
CA LEU A 5 18.43 10.23 -79.77
C LEU A 5 17.40 10.44 -78.65
N PHE A 6 16.12 10.16 -78.90
CA PHE A 6 15.06 10.30 -77.89
C PHE A 6 15.03 9.13 -76.89
N ASN A 7 15.48 7.95 -77.29
CA ASN A 7 15.47 6.76 -76.41
C ASN A 7 16.63 6.76 -75.40
N MET A 8 17.74 7.45 -75.70
CA MET A 8 18.89 7.55 -74.80
C MET A 8 18.73 8.63 -73.72
N LYS A 9 17.98 9.71 -73.98
CA LYS A 9 17.66 10.72 -72.96
C LYS A 9 16.57 10.28 -72.00
N SER A 10 15.61 9.47 -72.46
CA SER A 10 14.57 8.91 -71.59
C SER A 10 15.16 7.90 -70.60
N LEU A 11 16.07 7.02 -71.04
CA LEU A 11 16.71 6.04 -70.14
C LEU A 11 17.61 6.70 -69.07
N ILE A 12 18.29 7.79 -69.41
CA ILE A 12 19.15 8.50 -68.44
C ILE A 12 18.31 9.33 -67.45
N LEU A 13 17.16 9.86 -67.86
CA LEU A 13 16.24 10.53 -66.92
C LEU A 13 15.50 9.54 -66.01
N SER A 14 15.19 8.34 -66.48
CA SER A 14 14.58 7.28 -65.67
C SER A 14 15.56 6.60 -64.71
N GLY A 15 16.85 6.59 -65.03
CA GLY A 15 17.90 6.08 -64.14
C GLY A 15 18.30 7.03 -63.00
N VAL A 16 18.13 8.34 -63.19
CA VAL A 16 18.46 9.35 -62.16
C VAL A 16 17.29 9.58 -61.18
N PHE A 17 16.04 9.32 -61.57
CA PHE A 17 14.89 9.41 -60.66
C PHE A 17 14.68 8.20 -59.75
N LEU A 18 15.32 7.06 -60.02
CA LEU A 18 15.29 5.87 -59.15
C LEU A 18 16.30 5.91 -58.00
N PHE A 19 17.20 6.90 -57.96
CA PHE A 19 18.12 7.12 -56.82
C PHE A 19 17.62 8.17 -55.81
N PHE A 20 16.47 8.82 -56.07
CA PHE A 20 15.86 9.80 -55.16
C PHE A 20 14.55 9.33 -54.51
N THR A 21 14.11 8.10 -54.79
CA THR A 21 13.01 7.47 -54.06
C THR A 21 13.57 6.68 -52.89
N VAL A 22 13.41 7.25 -51.69
CA VAL A 22 13.62 6.61 -50.37
C VAL A 22 15.08 6.30 -50.01
N CYS A 23 15.99 7.25 -50.22
CA CYS A 23 16.94 7.52 -49.14
C CYS A 23 16.22 8.42 -48.13
N ASP A 24 15.26 7.86 -47.40
CA ASP A 24 15.18 8.26 -45.99
C ASP A 24 16.62 8.12 -45.52
N SER A 25 17.24 9.21 -45.10
CA SER A 25 18.41 9.09 -44.27
C SER A 25 17.96 8.20 -43.12
N ALA A 26 18.26 6.90 -43.20
CA ALA A 26 18.01 5.93 -42.16
C ALA A 26 18.96 6.32 -41.03
N ARG A 27 18.64 7.45 -40.39
CA ARG A 27 19.17 7.85 -39.10
C ARG A 27 18.67 6.75 -38.21
N ALA A 28 19.54 5.77 -38.00
CA ALA A 28 19.33 4.69 -37.07
C ALA A 28 18.86 5.27 -35.75
N ASN A 29 17.60 4.99 -35.45
CA ASN A 29 16.83 5.89 -34.64
C ASN A 29 16.80 5.32 -33.22
N ILE A 30 17.60 5.94 -32.35
CA ILE A 30 17.70 5.57 -30.93
C ILE A 30 16.32 5.59 -30.26
N ASP A 31 15.42 6.44 -30.74
CA ASP A 31 14.03 6.58 -30.32
C ASP A 31 13.15 5.32 -30.59
N TRP A 32 13.62 4.35 -31.37
CA TRP A 32 12.95 3.06 -31.55
C TRP A 32 13.30 2.04 -30.47
N SER A 33 14.22 2.39 -29.58
CA SER A 33 14.50 1.62 -28.38
C SER A 33 13.49 1.99 -27.29
N TYR A 34 12.99 0.99 -26.56
CA TYR A 34 12.04 1.20 -25.49
C TYR A 34 12.27 0.23 -24.33
N CYS A 35 11.68 0.52 -23.16
CA CYS A 35 11.54 -0.44 -22.08
C CYS A 35 10.08 -0.53 -21.64
N ASP A 36 9.57 -1.75 -21.57
CA ASP A 36 8.27 -2.05 -21.01
C ASP A 36 8.42 -2.45 -19.55
N ALA A 37 7.87 -1.64 -18.64
CA ALA A 37 7.77 -1.99 -17.24
C ALA A 37 6.65 -3.02 -17.03
N ASN A 38 7.02 -4.16 -16.45
CA ASN A 38 6.10 -5.18 -15.98
C ASN A 38 5.96 -5.01 -14.46
N GLY A 39 5.05 -4.13 -14.05
CA GLY A 39 4.89 -3.87 -12.62
C GLY A 39 3.81 -2.85 -12.27
N HIS A 40 3.31 -3.03 -11.05
CA HIS A 40 2.49 -2.08 -10.35
C HIS A 40 3.12 -1.82 -8.99
N VAL A 41 3.39 -0.55 -8.70
CA VAL A 41 3.87 -0.10 -7.40
C VAL A 41 2.66 0.21 -6.53
N GLY A 42 2.26 -0.79 -5.74
CA GLY A 42 1.23 -0.64 -4.72
C GLY A 42 1.82 -0.05 -3.44
N ILE A 43 1.51 1.20 -3.13
CA ILE A 43 1.77 1.81 -1.83
C ILE A 43 0.49 1.71 -1.01
N GLN A 44 0.55 1.07 0.15
CA GLN A 44 -0.59 0.98 1.05
C GLN A 44 -0.88 2.33 1.71
N ASN A 45 -2.12 2.53 2.17
CA ASN A 45 -2.43 3.69 3.01
C ASN A 45 -1.57 3.66 4.27
N ILE A 46 -1.13 4.82 4.74
CA ILE A 46 -0.26 4.95 5.90
C ILE A 46 -1.02 5.72 6.98
N ASN A 47 -1.22 5.08 8.12
CA ASN A 47 -1.79 5.71 9.30
C ASN A 47 -0.64 6.12 10.24
N LEU A 48 -0.56 7.42 10.54
CA LEU A 48 0.44 8.04 11.39
C LEU A 48 -0.25 8.62 12.62
N LYS A 49 0.44 8.57 13.76
CA LYS A 49 0.00 9.25 14.97
C LYS A 49 0.04 10.77 14.75
N GLY A 50 -1.07 11.47 14.97
CA GLY A 50 -1.14 12.93 14.89
C GLY A 50 -0.29 13.61 15.96
N GLY A 51 0.19 14.82 15.67
CA GLY A 51 1.06 15.57 16.58
C GLY A 51 1.93 16.62 15.89
N THR A 52 3.05 16.96 16.53
CA THR A 52 4.07 17.86 16.00
C THR A 52 5.12 17.08 15.24
N PHE A 53 5.45 17.54 14.04
CA PHE A 53 6.38 16.91 13.13
C PHE A 53 7.53 17.86 12.78
N PHE A 54 8.76 17.34 12.82
CA PHE A 54 9.96 18.13 12.61
C PHE A 54 10.56 17.88 11.24
N THR A 55 11.14 18.91 10.63
CA THR A 55 11.83 18.79 9.34
C THR A 55 12.88 17.67 9.36
N GLY A 56 12.87 16.83 8.32
CA GLY A 56 13.75 15.68 8.15
C GLY A 56 13.25 14.39 8.79
N GLN A 57 12.20 14.45 9.62
CA GLN A 57 11.61 13.26 10.24
C GLN A 57 11.04 12.32 9.16
N GLU A 58 11.52 11.09 9.13
CA GLU A 58 10.98 10.04 8.28
C GLU A 58 9.64 9.57 8.83
N LEU A 59 8.65 9.46 7.93
CA LEU A 59 7.31 9.00 8.27
C LEU A 59 7.09 7.56 7.83
N GLN A 60 7.58 7.21 6.64
CA GLN A 60 7.47 5.88 6.08
C GLN A 60 8.57 5.66 5.03
N SER A 61 9.06 4.43 4.95
CA SER A 61 9.86 3.94 3.83
C SER A 61 9.22 2.67 3.25
N VAL A 62 9.01 2.63 1.94
CA VAL A 62 8.41 1.49 1.24
C VAL A 62 9.33 1.05 0.12
N THR A 63 9.75 -0.21 0.13
CA THR A 63 10.53 -0.80 -0.96
C THR A 63 9.68 -1.80 -1.74
N VAL A 64 9.61 -1.62 -3.05
CA VAL A 64 8.84 -2.46 -3.97
C VAL A 64 9.75 -3.05 -5.05
N PRO A 65 9.58 -4.33 -5.40
CA PRO A 65 10.29 -4.91 -6.54
C PRO A 65 9.70 -4.37 -7.84
N ILE A 66 10.57 -4.19 -8.85
CA ILE A 66 10.19 -3.82 -10.21
C ILE A 66 10.81 -4.80 -11.20
N SER A 67 10.15 -4.98 -12.34
CA SER A 67 10.69 -5.74 -13.47
C SER A 67 10.37 -5.03 -14.78
N TYR A 68 11.24 -5.17 -15.77
CA TYR A 68 11.08 -4.54 -17.07
C TYR A 68 11.86 -5.27 -18.16
N THR A 69 11.39 -5.10 -19.39
CA THR A 69 12.03 -5.63 -20.58
C THR A 69 12.43 -4.46 -21.48
N CYS A 70 13.72 -4.34 -21.78
CA CYS A 70 14.24 -3.31 -22.67
C CYS A 70 14.62 -3.91 -24.02
N TYR A 71 14.22 -3.25 -25.11
CA TYR A 71 14.72 -3.51 -26.45
C TYR A 71 15.56 -2.33 -26.92
N THR A 72 16.74 -2.63 -27.45
CA THR A 72 17.65 -1.63 -28.03
C THR A 72 17.71 -1.80 -29.54
N LYS A 73 17.65 -0.68 -30.26
CA LYS A 73 17.81 -0.64 -31.72
C LYS A 73 19.24 -0.26 -32.08
N TRP A 74 19.69 -0.65 -33.27
CA TRP A 74 20.93 -0.10 -33.82
C TRP A 74 20.84 1.43 -33.89
N LYS A 75 21.94 2.11 -33.51
CA LYS A 75 22.09 3.56 -33.60
C LYS A 75 23.50 3.92 -34.09
N SER A 76 23.56 4.89 -35.00
CA SER A 76 24.82 5.45 -35.50
C SER A 76 25.32 6.65 -34.68
N TYR A 77 24.46 7.24 -33.84
CA TYR A 77 24.76 8.38 -32.97
C TYR A 77 23.89 8.35 -31.70
N GLY A 78 24.16 9.21 -30.71
CA GLY A 78 23.39 9.34 -29.47
C GLY A 78 24.01 8.65 -28.25
N PRO A 79 23.41 8.80 -27.05
CA PRO A 79 23.95 8.27 -25.79
C PRO A 79 24.00 6.74 -25.78
N SER A 80 24.93 6.16 -25.01
CA SER A 80 24.98 4.72 -24.79
C SER A 80 23.71 4.21 -24.12
N TYR A 81 23.34 2.94 -24.38
CA TYR A 81 22.17 2.34 -23.75
C TYR A 81 22.49 1.94 -22.31
N TYR A 82 21.87 2.66 -21.38
CA TYR A 82 21.83 2.35 -19.96
C TYR A 82 20.41 2.59 -19.47
N THR A 83 19.89 1.68 -18.66
CA THR A 83 18.55 1.86 -18.11
C THR A 83 18.49 3.12 -17.27
N THR A 84 17.50 3.95 -17.57
CA THR A 84 17.31 5.28 -16.99
C THR A 84 15.92 5.38 -16.41
N LEU A 85 15.80 5.89 -15.19
CA LEU A 85 14.52 6.19 -14.56
C LEU A 85 14.16 7.64 -14.85
N ASN A 86 12.90 7.91 -15.20
CA ASN A 86 12.40 9.25 -15.45
C ASN A 86 11.10 9.51 -14.68
N LEU A 87 11.03 10.65 -13.99
CA LEU A 87 9.94 11.00 -13.05
C LEU A 87 8.99 12.07 -13.59
N TYR A 88 8.97 12.31 -14.91
CA TYR A 88 8.22 13.41 -15.53
C TYR A 88 6.73 13.45 -15.13
N ASN A 89 6.08 12.29 -15.01
CA ASN A 89 4.64 12.19 -14.72
C ASN A 89 4.29 12.32 -13.21
N MET A 90 5.25 12.61 -12.33
CA MET A 90 5.02 12.72 -10.88
C MET A 90 4.65 14.14 -10.38
N GLY A 91 4.38 15.08 -11.28
CA GLY A 91 4.10 16.48 -10.91
C GLY A 91 2.93 16.66 -9.92
N GLU A 92 1.85 15.89 -10.07
CA GLU A 92 0.70 15.95 -9.15
C GLU A 92 1.03 15.39 -7.76
N VAL A 93 1.78 14.29 -7.71
CA VAL A 93 2.26 13.68 -6.45
C VAL A 93 3.10 14.68 -5.67
N VAL A 94 4.00 15.40 -6.35
CA VAL A 94 4.85 16.42 -5.72
C VAL A 94 4.05 17.61 -5.26
N THR A 95 3.06 18.04 -6.04
CA THR A 95 2.17 19.13 -5.64
C THR A 95 1.42 18.77 -4.36
N ALA A 96 0.88 17.55 -4.27
CA ALA A 96 0.19 17.04 -3.09
C ALA A 96 1.13 17.00 -1.86
N LEU A 97 2.31 16.38 -2.00
CA LEU A 97 3.30 16.30 -0.92
C LEU A 97 3.75 17.69 -0.45
N LYS A 98 4.11 18.58 -1.38
CA LYS A 98 4.61 19.93 -1.07
C LYS A 98 3.55 20.78 -0.35
N LYS A 99 2.29 20.74 -0.81
CA LYS A 99 1.18 21.48 -0.17
C LYS A 99 0.95 21.01 1.27
N SER A 100 1.29 19.76 1.56
CA SER A 100 1.16 19.13 2.87
C SER A 100 2.41 19.25 3.75
N GLY A 101 3.44 19.99 3.33
CA GLY A 101 4.70 20.10 4.08
C GLY A 101 5.53 18.82 4.07
N LEU A 102 5.25 17.89 3.16
CA LEU A 102 5.92 16.60 3.01
C LEU A 102 6.91 16.61 1.85
N GLY A 103 7.86 15.69 1.92
CA GLY A 103 8.81 15.38 0.87
C GLY A 103 8.93 13.88 0.65
N MET A 104 9.50 13.52 -0.49
CA MET A 104 9.75 12.13 -0.86
C MET A 104 11.07 11.99 -1.59
N ASP A 105 11.94 11.10 -1.12
CA ASP A 105 13.09 10.62 -1.89
C ASP A 105 12.70 9.32 -2.59
N ILE A 106 13.17 9.14 -3.82
CA ILE A 106 12.98 7.89 -4.60
C ILE A 106 14.33 7.30 -4.89
N THR A 107 14.59 6.08 -4.40
CA THR A 107 15.83 5.36 -4.67
C THR A 107 15.54 4.17 -5.56
N VAL A 108 16.34 4.00 -6.62
CA VAL A 108 16.24 2.87 -7.55
C VAL A 108 17.52 2.05 -7.52
N GLN A 109 17.41 0.74 -7.63
CA GLN A 109 18.54 -0.19 -7.69
C GLN A 109 18.23 -1.33 -8.66
N GLU A 110 19.10 -1.58 -9.65
CA GLU A 110 19.02 -2.75 -10.53
C GLU A 110 19.90 -3.88 -10.00
N GLY A 111 19.31 -5.02 -9.61
CA GLY A 111 20.03 -6.14 -9.02
C GLY A 111 20.94 -5.73 -7.86
N THR A 112 22.24 -6.03 -7.97
CA THR A 112 23.26 -5.68 -6.97
C THR A 112 24.05 -4.40 -7.31
N SER A 113 23.62 -3.66 -8.33
CA SER A 113 24.29 -2.43 -8.76
C SER A 113 24.18 -1.33 -7.70
N ALA A 114 24.97 -0.26 -7.83
CA ALA A 114 24.85 0.90 -6.95
C ALA A 114 23.45 1.51 -7.05
N SER A 115 22.88 1.89 -5.91
CA SER A 115 21.59 2.56 -5.87
C SER A 115 21.71 4.02 -6.30
N VAL A 116 20.66 4.53 -6.91
CA VAL A 116 20.56 5.91 -7.39
C VAL A 116 19.36 6.58 -6.75
N THR A 117 19.58 7.70 -6.07
CA THR A 117 18.53 8.43 -5.35
C THR A 117 18.19 9.72 -6.07
N PHE A 118 16.90 9.92 -6.32
CA PHE A 118 16.28 11.20 -6.61
C PHE A 118 15.91 11.83 -5.27
N THR A 119 16.68 12.84 -4.86
CA THR A 119 16.40 13.58 -3.64
C THR A 119 15.18 14.48 -3.84
N TRP A 120 14.47 14.79 -2.76
CA TRP A 120 13.33 15.71 -2.81
C TRP A 120 13.69 17.06 -3.47
N LYS A 121 14.90 17.57 -3.24
CA LYS A 121 15.41 18.80 -3.87
C LYS A 121 15.47 18.69 -5.40
N GLU A 122 15.99 17.57 -5.92
CA GLU A 122 16.10 17.32 -7.36
C GLU A 122 14.74 17.08 -8.00
N ILE A 123 13.91 16.29 -7.31
CA ILE A 123 12.52 16.03 -7.64
C ILE A 123 11.82 17.38 -7.83
N GLN A 124 11.81 18.25 -6.82
CA GLN A 124 11.20 19.59 -6.89
C GLN A 124 11.69 20.45 -8.07
N ALA A 125 12.96 20.34 -8.45
CA ALA A 125 13.57 21.12 -9.52
C ALA A 125 13.27 20.57 -10.93
N GLY A 126 12.93 19.29 -11.07
CA GLY A 126 12.99 18.56 -12.34
C GLY A 126 11.67 18.36 -13.11
N PHE A 127 10.52 18.86 -12.63
CA PHE A 127 9.20 18.46 -13.19
C PHE A 127 8.81 19.02 -14.55
N SER A 128 9.67 19.81 -15.19
CA SER A 128 9.47 20.17 -16.59
C SER A 128 10.46 19.41 -17.46
N GLY A 129 9.96 18.43 -18.21
CA GLY A 129 10.70 17.75 -19.28
C GLY A 129 11.58 16.58 -18.83
N TRP A 130 12.48 16.19 -19.73
CA TRP A 130 13.29 14.97 -19.66
C TRP A 130 14.54 15.08 -18.79
N SER A 131 14.81 16.26 -18.20
CA SER A 131 15.91 16.49 -17.24
C SER A 131 15.67 15.86 -15.85
N SER A 132 14.49 15.26 -15.63
CA SER A 132 14.15 14.47 -14.44
C SER A 132 14.60 13.01 -14.53
N SER A 133 15.67 12.76 -15.27
CA SER A 133 16.16 11.41 -15.59
C SER A 133 17.47 11.10 -14.87
N LYS A 134 17.63 9.88 -14.36
CA LYS A 134 18.92 9.36 -13.89
C LYS A 134 19.15 7.95 -14.37
N VAL A 135 20.36 7.70 -14.86
CA VAL A 135 20.85 6.36 -15.19
C VAL A 135 20.98 5.54 -13.90
N PHE A 136 20.48 4.31 -13.89
CA PHE A 136 20.58 3.40 -12.74
C PHE A 136 20.93 1.94 -13.10
N GLY A 137 20.68 1.54 -14.35
CA GLY A 137 20.93 0.17 -14.80
C GLY A 137 22.29 0.00 -15.46
N GLN A 138 22.58 -1.25 -15.82
CA GLN A 138 23.80 -1.64 -16.52
C GLN A 138 23.76 -1.30 -18.01
N TYR A 139 24.95 -1.30 -18.63
CA TYR A 139 25.10 -1.13 -20.07
C TYR A 139 24.35 -2.21 -20.85
N MET A 140 23.76 -1.82 -21.98
CA MET A 140 23.08 -2.69 -22.92
C MET A 140 23.71 -2.56 -24.32
N ASP A 141 24.03 -3.69 -24.95
CA ASP A 141 24.43 -3.70 -26.35
C ASP A 141 23.24 -3.38 -27.24
N GLN A 142 23.53 -2.87 -28.44
CA GLN A 142 22.52 -2.59 -29.45
C GLN A 142 21.93 -3.88 -30.05
N GLU A 143 20.71 -3.78 -30.60
CA GLU A 143 19.99 -4.88 -31.27
C GLU A 143 19.71 -6.10 -30.39
N LYS A 144 19.53 -5.88 -29.08
CA LYS A 144 19.25 -6.93 -28.11
C LYS A 144 18.06 -6.59 -27.21
N THR A 145 17.44 -7.65 -26.71
CA THR A 145 16.39 -7.61 -25.69
C THR A 145 16.95 -8.04 -24.35
N TYR A 146 16.64 -7.28 -23.30
CA TYR A 146 17.09 -7.52 -21.93
C TYR A 146 15.90 -7.61 -20.99
N ASN A 147 15.85 -8.67 -20.18
CA ASN A 147 14.93 -8.77 -19.05
C ASN A 147 15.68 -8.42 -17.77
N ARG A 148 15.18 -7.44 -17.03
CA ARG A 148 15.85 -6.88 -15.86
C ARG A 148 14.86 -6.71 -14.71
N SER A 149 15.41 -6.62 -13.51
CA SER A 149 14.65 -6.40 -12.30
C SER A 149 15.46 -5.59 -11.28
N GLY A 150 14.74 -4.97 -10.36
CA GLY A 150 15.32 -4.10 -9.37
C GLY A 150 14.33 -3.78 -8.27
N THR A 151 14.64 -2.74 -7.50
CA THR A 151 13.78 -2.23 -6.44
C THR A 151 13.63 -0.72 -6.54
N LEU A 152 12.44 -0.22 -6.19
CA LEU A 152 12.21 1.18 -5.89
C LEU A 152 11.93 1.34 -4.41
N THR A 153 12.59 2.29 -3.77
CA THR A 153 12.35 2.68 -2.38
C THR A 153 11.82 4.11 -2.35
N PHE A 154 10.63 4.28 -1.79
CA PHE A 154 9.98 5.56 -1.57
C PHE A 154 10.11 5.92 -0.09
N ARG A 155 10.89 6.98 0.20
CA ARG A 155 11.07 7.50 1.56
C ARG A 155 10.28 8.77 1.72
N ILE A 156 9.19 8.73 2.47
CA ILE A 156 8.32 9.88 2.76
C ILE A 156 8.75 10.49 4.08
N PHE A 157 8.96 11.81 4.09
CA PHE A 157 9.45 12.53 5.25
C PHE A 157 8.85 13.93 5.35
N VAL A 158 9.04 14.57 6.50
CA VAL A 158 8.58 15.93 6.78
C VAL A 158 9.55 16.92 6.16
N TYR A 159 9.10 17.69 5.17
CA TYR A 159 9.91 18.72 4.51
C TYR A 159 9.83 20.06 5.25
N GLN A 160 8.63 20.46 5.67
CA GLN A 160 8.38 21.66 6.47
C GLN A 160 7.74 21.22 7.78
N ALA A 161 8.27 21.67 8.91
CA ALA A 161 7.68 21.36 10.21
C ALA A 161 6.22 21.81 10.26
N PHE A 162 5.35 20.96 10.80
CA PHE A 162 3.93 21.25 10.95
C PHE A 162 3.36 20.55 12.18
N THR A 163 2.22 21.04 12.64
CA THR A 163 1.39 20.37 13.64
C THR A 163 0.11 19.95 12.95
N ASN A 164 -0.08 18.65 12.78
CA ASN A 164 -1.29 18.09 12.19
C ASN A 164 -1.90 17.10 13.18
N ASN A 165 -3.14 17.39 13.57
CA ASN A 165 -3.88 16.54 14.50
C ASN A 165 -4.59 15.45 13.73
N PHE A 166 -5.71 15.79 13.07
CA PHE A 166 -6.58 14.85 12.37
C PHE A 166 -6.76 15.25 10.90
N LEU A 167 -6.01 14.61 10.00
CA LEU A 167 -5.89 14.99 8.60
C LEU A 167 -5.76 13.75 7.70
N ASN A 168 -6.41 13.77 6.55
CA ASN A 168 -6.22 12.80 5.47
C ASN A 168 -5.67 13.50 4.23
N ILE A 169 -4.54 13.01 3.72
CA ILE A 169 -3.86 13.55 2.55
C ILE A 169 -3.88 12.49 1.46
N THR A 170 -4.59 12.76 0.38
CA THR A 170 -4.62 11.88 -0.79
C THR A 170 -3.42 12.17 -1.68
N ILE A 171 -2.62 11.15 -1.92
CA ILE A 171 -1.57 11.16 -2.94
C ILE A 171 -2.13 10.50 -4.20
N PRO A 172 -2.17 11.21 -5.34
CA PRO A 172 -2.76 10.68 -6.57
C PRO A 172 -1.92 9.54 -7.15
N SER A 173 -2.53 8.73 -8.01
CA SER A 173 -1.81 7.77 -8.82
C SER A 173 -0.89 8.48 -9.81
N SER A 174 0.18 7.82 -10.21
CA SER A 174 1.14 8.38 -11.15
C SER A 174 1.82 7.27 -11.96
N THR A 175 2.74 7.66 -12.83
CA THR A 175 3.58 6.74 -13.58
C THR A 175 5.04 7.14 -13.48
N ILE A 176 5.92 6.16 -13.54
CA ILE A 176 7.37 6.33 -13.60
C ILE A 176 7.85 5.65 -14.88
N ASN A 177 8.61 6.37 -15.70
CA ASN A 177 9.12 5.85 -16.94
C ASN A 177 10.45 5.12 -16.71
N ILE A 178 10.61 3.96 -17.32
CA ILE A 178 11.90 3.28 -17.46
C ILE A 178 12.29 3.41 -18.92
N LEU A 179 13.46 3.97 -19.19
CA LEU A 179 13.95 4.27 -20.52
C LEU A 179 15.24 3.49 -20.80
N PRO A 180 15.52 3.12 -22.07
CA PRO A 180 16.72 2.36 -22.41
C PRO A 180 17.99 3.22 -22.51
N TYR A 181 17.87 4.55 -22.40
CA TYR A 181 18.95 5.53 -22.43
C TYR A 181 18.52 6.81 -21.71
N ASP A 182 19.49 7.67 -21.40
CA ASP A 182 19.22 9.02 -20.88
C ASP A 182 18.75 9.94 -22.01
N PRO A 183 17.51 10.47 -21.95
CA PRO A 183 16.97 11.36 -22.98
C PRO A 183 17.60 12.76 -22.99
N ASN A 184 18.52 13.08 -22.08
CA ASN A 184 19.21 14.38 -22.08
C ASN A 184 19.92 14.66 -23.42
N GLY A 185 19.42 15.65 -24.17
CA GLY A 185 20.00 16.07 -25.46
C GLY A 185 19.58 15.22 -26.66
N VAL A 186 18.65 14.28 -26.50
CA VAL A 186 18.06 13.48 -27.59
C VAL A 186 16.54 13.41 -27.46
N SER A 187 15.86 13.00 -28.54
CA SER A 187 14.42 12.74 -28.48
C SER A 187 14.13 11.52 -27.59
N PRO A 188 13.01 11.52 -26.85
CA PRO A 188 12.54 10.33 -26.14
C PRO A 188 12.12 9.23 -27.13
N PRO A 189 11.87 8.00 -26.65
CA PRO A 189 11.34 6.93 -27.49
C PRO A 189 10.09 7.39 -28.26
N SER A 190 10.09 7.21 -29.58
CA SER A 190 8.96 7.51 -30.47
C SER A 190 8.01 6.32 -30.61
N VAL A 191 8.45 5.14 -30.14
CA VAL A 191 7.64 3.92 -30.05
C VAL A 191 6.94 3.88 -28.69
N SER A 192 5.69 3.41 -28.69
CA SER A 192 4.92 3.22 -27.46
C SER A 192 5.63 2.25 -26.52
N PHE A 193 5.63 2.59 -25.23
CA PHE A 193 6.23 1.78 -24.17
C PHE A 193 5.36 1.83 -22.92
N ARG A 194 5.50 0.82 -22.06
CA ARG A 194 4.70 0.69 -20.83
C ARG A 194 5.44 1.30 -19.64
N PRO A 195 4.92 2.39 -19.04
CA PRO A 195 5.50 2.93 -17.82
C PRO A 195 5.10 2.10 -16.60
N LEU A 196 5.85 2.26 -15.51
CA LEU A 196 5.52 1.68 -14.22
C LEU A 196 4.38 2.48 -13.59
N THR A 197 3.29 1.80 -13.24
CA THR A 197 2.15 2.46 -12.57
C THR A 197 2.38 2.53 -11.06
N VAL A 198 2.05 3.67 -10.44
CA VAL A 198 2.10 3.89 -9.00
C VAL A 198 0.68 4.13 -8.50
N SER A 199 0.24 3.35 -7.51
CA SER A 199 -1.10 3.48 -6.94
C SER A 199 -1.28 4.81 -6.21
N ALA A 200 -2.51 5.33 -6.25
CA ALA A 200 -2.91 6.36 -5.29
C ALA A 200 -2.89 5.76 -3.88
N PHE A 201 -2.60 6.57 -2.87
CA PHE A 201 -2.62 6.15 -1.47
C PHE A 201 -2.95 7.34 -0.57
N ASN A 202 -3.35 7.07 0.66
CA ASN A 202 -3.64 8.09 1.65
C ASN A 202 -2.59 8.10 2.77
N LEU A 203 -2.20 9.30 3.20
CA LEU A 203 -1.47 9.56 4.43
C LEU A 203 -2.45 10.12 5.46
N ARG A 204 -2.70 9.39 6.54
CA ARG A 204 -3.69 9.73 7.57
C ARG A 204 -2.99 10.04 8.88
N PHE A 205 -3.15 11.26 9.37
CA PHE A 205 -2.71 11.66 10.70
C PHE A 205 -3.91 11.52 11.63
N ILE A 206 -3.78 10.64 12.63
CA ILE A 206 -4.86 10.33 13.58
C ILE A 206 -4.31 10.56 14.99
N PRO A 207 -4.82 11.57 15.74
CA PRO A 207 -4.28 11.90 17.05
C PRO A 207 -4.71 10.88 18.11
N ASP A 208 -4.03 10.89 19.25
CA ASP A 208 -4.48 10.15 20.43
C ASP A 208 -5.89 10.63 20.84
N ASN A 209 -6.69 9.73 21.42
CA ASN A 209 -8.06 10.01 21.88
C ASN A 209 -9.01 10.51 20.77
N SER A 210 -8.67 10.28 19.51
CA SER A 210 -9.51 10.57 18.33
C SER A 210 -10.76 9.69 18.25
N GLY A 211 -10.73 8.52 18.90
CA GLY A 211 -11.86 7.62 19.03
C GLY A 211 -11.95 7.00 20.43
N ARG A 212 -13.09 6.36 20.68
CA ARG A 212 -13.37 5.62 21.91
C ARG A 212 -14.04 4.29 21.59
N VAL A 213 -13.75 3.28 22.42
CA VAL A 213 -14.41 1.97 22.38
C VAL A 213 -15.43 1.91 23.51
N ILE A 214 -16.67 1.54 23.19
CA ILE A 214 -17.76 1.41 24.16
C ILE A 214 -18.26 -0.03 24.11
N ILE A 215 -18.32 -0.68 25.28
CA ILE A 215 -18.95 -1.99 25.44
C ILE A 215 -20.32 -1.78 26.09
N SER A 216 -21.38 -2.25 25.44
CA SER A 216 -22.77 -2.07 25.90
C SER A 216 -23.44 -3.43 26.10
N PRO A 217 -24.30 -3.60 27.13
CA PRO A 217 -24.75 -2.57 28.08
C PRO A 217 -23.77 -2.26 29.20
N SER A 218 -22.77 -3.10 29.43
CA SER A 218 -21.79 -2.96 30.51
C SER A 218 -20.46 -3.59 30.11
N THR A 219 -19.37 -3.08 30.67
CA THR A 219 -18.03 -3.69 30.59
C THR A 219 -17.93 -4.98 31.41
N THR A 220 -18.91 -5.26 32.27
CA THR A 220 -19.03 -6.51 33.02
C THR A 220 -20.24 -7.29 32.51
N ILE A 221 -19.98 -8.47 31.95
CA ILE A 221 -21.01 -9.38 31.45
C ILE A 221 -21.31 -10.42 32.53
N ASN A 222 -22.53 -10.41 33.07
CA ASN A 222 -22.94 -11.35 34.11
C ASN A 222 -23.55 -12.61 33.48
N MET A 223 -22.86 -13.75 33.64
CA MET A 223 -23.30 -15.05 33.12
C MET A 223 -24.28 -15.79 34.07
N GLY A 224 -24.59 -15.20 35.22
CA GLY A 224 -25.42 -15.78 36.26
C GLY A 224 -24.78 -17.00 36.95
N ARG A 225 -25.60 -17.81 37.61
CA ARG A 225 -25.16 -18.99 38.38
C ARG A 225 -25.34 -20.29 37.61
N PHE A 226 -24.32 -21.14 37.54
CA PHE A 226 -24.41 -22.46 36.94
C PHE A 226 -24.60 -23.51 38.03
N TYR A 227 -25.65 -24.32 37.94
CA TYR A 227 -25.97 -25.35 38.93
C TYR A 227 -25.37 -26.69 38.52
N THR A 228 -24.52 -27.26 39.36
CA THR A 228 -23.79 -28.51 39.08
C THR A 228 -24.70 -29.74 39.05
N GLU A 229 -25.88 -29.65 39.66
CA GLU A 229 -26.89 -30.72 39.77
C GLU A 229 -27.44 -31.19 38.41
N TYR A 230 -27.37 -30.34 37.39
CA TYR A 230 -27.92 -30.60 36.05
C TYR A 230 -26.82 -30.71 34.98
N LYS A 231 -25.62 -31.19 35.36
CA LYS A 231 -24.46 -31.25 34.48
C LYS A 231 -24.74 -31.89 33.11
N GLU A 232 -25.55 -32.95 33.08
CA GLU A 232 -25.86 -33.70 31.84
C GLU A 232 -26.84 -32.97 30.91
N THR A 233 -27.65 -32.05 31.44
CA THR A 233 -28.65 -31.27 30.69
C THR A 233 -28.31 -29.79 30.61
N MET A 234 -27.08 -29.41 31.01
CA MET A 234 -26.69 -28.02 31.11
C MET A 234 -26.46 -27.40 29.72
N VAL A 235 -27.40 -26.55 29.33
CA VAL A 235 -27.34 -25.79 28.07
C VAL A 235 -26.33 -24.66 28.18
N PRO A 236 -25.59 -24.32 27.10
CA PRO A 236 -24.76 -23.12 27.05
C PRO A 236 -25.54 -21.87 27.44
N ARG A 237 -24.89 -20.96 28.17
CA ARG A 237 -25.43 -19.64 28.44
C ARG A 237 -24.81 -18.61 27.52
N GLU A 238 -25.67 -17.83 26.89
CA GLU A 238 -25.28 -16.78 25.96
C GLU A 238 -25.79 -15.43 26.47
N VAL A 239 -24.92 -14.43 26.54
CA VAL A 239 -25.28 -13.07 26.92
C VAL A 239 -24.81 -12.11 25.82
N PRO A 240 -25.74 -11.37 25.18
CA PRO A 240 -25.38 -10.46 24.10
C PRO A 240 -24.69 -9.21 24.65
N PHE A 241 -23.77 -8.67 23.86
CA PHE A 241 -23.16 -7.37 24.09
C PHE A 241 -22.76 -6.75 22.75
N THR A 242 -22.50 -5.44 22.73
CA THR A 242 -21.99 -4.77 21.54
C THR A 242 -20.65 -4.10 21.82
N VAL A 243 -19.83 -4.05 20.78
CA VAL A 243 -18.61 -3.23 20.76
C VAL A 243 -18.85 -2.11 19.76
N THR A 244 -18.86 -0.87 20.25
CA THR A 244 -18.95 0.33 19.42
C THR A 244 -17.58 0.99 19.34
N ALA A 245 -17.08 1.23 18.12
CA ALA A 245 -16.02 2.19 17.91
C ALA A 245 -16.65 3.52 17.46
N GLN A 246 -16.31 4.60 18.16
CA GLN A 246 -16.88 5.92 17.92
C GLN A 246 -15.79 6.97 17.79
N GLN A 247 -15.93 7.86 16.81
CA GLN A 247 -15.16 9.07 16.67
C GLN A 247 -15.45 10.01 17.85
N ASN A 248 -14.40 10.57 18.44
CA ASN A 248 -14.48 11.48 19.57
C ASN A 248 -14.10 12.92 19.18
N VAL A 249 -13.34 13.08 18.10
CA VAL A 249 -12.88 14.39 17.60
C VAL A 249 -13.11 14.45 16.09
N GLY A 250 -13.59 15.59 15.59
CA GLY A 250 -13.79 15.83 14.15
C GLY A 250 -12.49 15.85 13.36
N THR A 251 -12.52 15.38 12.10
CA THR A 251 -11.40 15.51 11.15
C THR A 251 -11.53 16.79 10.34
N GLN A 252 -10.42 17.33 9.82
CA GLN A 252 -10.45 18.49 8.91
C GLN A 252 -11.10 18.16 7.56
N ILE A 253 -10.80 16.97 7.03
CA ILE A 253 -11.34 16.47 5.77
C ILE A 253 -11.97 15.11 6.09
N PRO A 254 -13.26 14.88 5.79
CA PRO A 254 -13.89 13.58 5.99
C PRO A 254 -13.19 12.47 5.22
N PHE A 255 -13.10 11.30 5.82
CA PHE A 255 -12.54 10.11 5.16
C PHE A 255 -13.05 8.82 5.79
N VAL A 256 -12.86 7.73 5.06
CA VAL A 256 -13.23 6.38 5.48
C VAL A 256 -11.97 5.63 5.90
N ALA A 257 -11.96 5.07 7.10
CA ALA A 257 -10.82 4.31 7.62
C ALA A 257 -11.24 2.89 7.99
N PRO A 258 -10.59 1.84 7.46
CA PRO A 258 -10.83 0.49 7.91
C PRO A 258 -10.36 0.32 9.36
N LEU A 259 -11.10 -0.46 10.13
CA LEU A 259 -10.80 -0.79 11.52
C LEU A 259 -10.60 -2.30 11.64
N ALA A 260 -9.72 -2.67 12.56
CA ALA A 260 -9.59 -4.03 13.04
C ALA A 260 -9.94 -4.08 14.53
N ILE A 261 -10.54 -5.19 14.96
CA ILE A 261 -10.86 -5.48 16.35
C ILE A 261 -10.09 -6.71 16.83
N GLU A 262 -9.62 -6.67 18.08
CA GLU A 262 -8.89 -7.74 18.72
C GLU A 262 -9.43 -7.94 20.15
N PHE A 263 -9.71 -9.18 20.52
CA PHE A 263 -10.07 -9.57 21.89
C PHE A 263 -8.84 -10.20 22.55
N ARG A 264 -8.15 -9.42 23.40
CA ARG A 264 -6.98 -9.88 24.14
C ARG A 264 -7.35 -10.55 25.43
N THR A 265 -6.81 -11.74 25.67
CA THR A 265 -7.10 -12.51 26.89
C THR A 265 -6.18 -12.22 28.06
N ASN A 266 -5.15 -11.38 27.87
CA ASN A 266 -4.24 -10.95 28.93
C ASN A 266 -3.62 -12.13 29.72
N GLY A 267 -3.31 -13.24 29.04
CA GLY A 267 -2.63 -14.40 29.63
C GLY A 267 -3.55 -15.53 30.12
N LEU A 268 -4.86 -15.48 29.85
CA LEU A 268 -5.75 -16.62 30.11
C LEU A 268 -5.41 -17.81 29.22
N THR A 269 -5.64 -19.02 29.74
CA THR A 269 -5.39 -20.28 29.03
C THR A 269 -6.37 -20.47 27.89
N LEU A 270 -5.85 -20.49 26.66
CA LEU A 270 -6.62 -20.70 25.44
C LEU A 270 -6.84 -22.19 25.15
N ALA A 271 -7.95 -22.49 24.49
CA ALA A 271 -8.28 -23.80 23.94
C ALA A 271 -9.02 -23.66 22.60
N ASP A 272 -9.38 -24.79 21.99
CA ASP A 272 -10.17 -24.88 20.75
C ASP A 272 -9.63 -23.97 19.63
N ALA A 273 -8.33 -24.10 19.32
CA ALA A 273 -7.62 -23.27 18.33
C ALA A 273 -7.77 -21.75 18.58
N ASP A 274 -7.53 -21.36 19.83
CA ASP A 274 -7.55 -19.98 20.33
C ASP A 274 -8.92 -19.29 20.32
N SER A 275 -10.01 -20.07 20.23
CA SER A 275 -11.38 -19.54 20.19
C SER A 275 -12.11 -19.61 21.53
N THR A 276 -11.54 -20.30 22.52
CA THR A 276 -12.10 -20.43 23.86
C THR A 276 -11.06 -20.17 24.94
N VAL A 277 -11.52 -19.71 26.10
CA VAL A 277 -10.75 -19.59 27.33
C VAL A 277 -11.26 -20.60 28.35
N ILE A 278 -10.35 -21.35 28.96
CA ILE A 278 -10.69 -22.23 30.10
C ILE A 278 -10.86 -21.37 31.35
N LEU A 279 -12.03 -21.47 31.98
CA LEU A 279 -12.36 -20.68 33.17
C LEU A 279 -11.78 -21.32 34.44
N LYS A 280 -11.35 -20.46 35.35
CA LYS A 280 -10.83 -20.85 36.67
C LYS A 280 -11.70 -20.32 37.78
N ASN A 281 -11.82 -21.10 38.85
CA ASN A 281 -12.47 -20.64 40.08
C ASN A 281 -11.55 -19.72 40.89
N ASN A 282 -12.06 -19.18 41.99
CA ASN A 282 -11.31 -18.36 42.94
C ASN A 282 -10.05 -19.04 43.55
N LYS A 283 -9.94 -20.37 43.47
CA LYS A 283 -8.75 -21.14 43.89
C LYS A 283 -7.73 -21.34 42.76
N GLN A 284 -7.91 -20.70 41.60
CA GLN A 284 -7.08 -20.84 40.40
C GLN A 284 -7.11 -22.24 39.77
N GLU A 285 -8.11 -23.05 40.12
CA GLU A 285 -8.34 -24.37 39.52
C GLU A 285 -9.27 -24.25 38.33
N ASN A 286 -9.06 -25.04 37.28
CA ASN A 286 -9.99 -25.14 36.16
C ASN A 286 -11.38 -25.54 36.69
N ASN A 287 -12.40 -24.74 36.38
CA ASN A 287 -13.74 -24.91 36.95
C ASN A 287 -14.65 -25.84 36.12
N GLY A 288 -14.16 -26.36 35.00
CA GLY A 288 -14.91 -27.22 34.09
C GLY A 288 -15.72 -26.50 33.01
N PHE A 289 -15.61 -25.17 32.92
CA PHE A 289 -16.26 -24.35 31.90
C PHE A 289 -15.26 -23.71 30.95
N ARG A 290 -15.74 -23.41 29.73
CA ARG A 290 -15.03 -22.56 28.77
C ARG A 290 -15.89 -21.36 28.38
N LEU A 291 -15.22 -20.26 28.06
CA LEU A 291 -15.81 -19.01 27.55
C LEU A 291 -15.38 -18.81 26.09
N SER A 292 -16.33 -18.55 25.20
CA SER A 292 -16.08 -17.98 23.87
C SER A 292 -16.79 -16.64 23.69
N VAL A 293 -16.29 -15.85 22.74
CA VAL A 293 -17.00 -14.70 22.19
C VAL A 293 -17.40 -15.07 20.77
N MET A 294 -18.69 -14.97 20.45
CA MET A 294 -19.19 -15.25 19.10
C MET A 294 -19.55 -13.93 18.42
N ASP A 295 -19.11 -13.78 17.18
CA ASP A 295 -19.64 -12.76 16.27
C ASP A 295 -21.08 -13.15 15.89
N VAL A 296 -22.04 -12.27 16.17
CA VAL A 296 -23.46 -12.54 15.92
C VAL A 296 -23.80 -12.47 14.43
N ASP A 297 -23.12 -11.60 13.67
CA ASP A 297 -23.42 -11.38 12.26
C ASP A 297 -22.97 -12.57 11.41
N ASN A 298 -21.85 -13.20 11.80
CA ASN A 298 -21.25 -14.32 11.08
C ASN A 298 -21.50 -15.69 11.73
N ASP A 299 -22.08 -15.72 12.94
CA ASP A 299 -22.23 -16.91 13.81
C ASP A 299 -20.92 -17.71 13.95
N THR A 300 -19.78 -17.01 14.02
CA THR A 300 -18.46 -17.62 14.13
C THR A 300 -17.80 -17.25 15.45
N PRO A 301 -17.02 -18.16 16.05
CA PRO A 301 -16.28 -17.85 17.25
C PRO A 301 -15.11 -16.91 16.91
N VAL A 302 -14.94 -15.88 17.72
CA VAL A 302 -13.80 -14.97 17.65
C VAL A 302 -12.54 -15.73 18.02
N LYS A 303 -11.48 -15.58 17.21
CA LYS A 303 -10.14 -16.01 17.59
C LYS A 303 -9.51 -14.95 18.49
N PHE A 304 -9.15 -15.35 19.70
CA PHE A 304 -8.53 -14.47 20.67
C PHE A 304 -7.09 -14.12 20.29
N ASN A 305 -6.64 -12.92 20.69
CA ASN A 305 -5.30 -12.39 20.39
C ASN A 305 -4.98 -12.33 18.88
N VAL A 306 -6.02 -12.34 18.03
CA VAL A 306 -5.92 -12.20 16.57
C VAL A 306 -6.78 -11.01 16.15
N LYS A 307 -6.25 -10.18 15.25
CA LYS A 307 -7.02 -9.08 14.64
C LYS A 307 -8.04 -9.64 13.66
N ALA A 308 -9.27 -9.19 13.78
CA ALA A 308 -10.35 -9.42 12.84
C ALA A 308 -10.82 -8.09 12.24
N ASP A 309 -11.47 -8.14 11.07
CA ASP A 309 -12.04 -6.95 10.45
C ASP A 309 -13.22 -6.41 11.28
N MET A 310 -13.22 -5.10 11.53
CA MET A 310 -14.34 -4.39 12.16
C MET A 310 -15.06 -3.49 11.14
N GLU A 311 -14.81 -3.70 9.85
CA GLU A 311 -15.21 -2.86 8.73
C GLU A 311 -14.68 -1.42 8.84
N SER A 312 -15.25 -0.50 8.06
CA SER A 312 -14.76 0.87 7.99
C SER A 312 -15.60 1.85 8.79
N ILE A 313 -14.93 2.77 9.48
CA ILE A 313 -15.56 3.93 10.12
C ILE A 313 -15.51 5.13 9.18
N HIS A 314 -16.65 5.83 9.05
CA HIS A 314 -16.75 7.12 8.38
C HIS A 314 -16.39 8.23 9.37
N LEU A 315 -15.24 8.87 9.19
CA LEU A 315 -14.80 9.98 10.02
C LEU A 315 -15.24 11.28 9.38
N ASP A 316 -15.97 12.10 10.13
CA ASP A 316 -16.52 13.37 9.65
C ASP A 316 -15.97 14.58 10.44
N ASN A 317 -16.37 15.78 10.04
CA ASN A 317 -15.96 17.01 10.70
C ASN A 317 -16.61 17.21 12.10
N GLY A 318 -17.72 16.54 12.38
CA GLY A 318 -18.54 16.72 13.58
C GLY A 318 -18.33 15.67 14.68
N ALA A 319 -17.39 14.74 14.49
CA ALA A 319 -17.21 13.56 15.36
C ALA A 319 -18.42 12.59 15.38
N GLY A 320 -19.17 12.50 14.28
CA GLY A 320 -20.33 11.64 14.13
C GLY A 320 -20.02 10.19 13.79
N GLY A 321 -18.77 9.89 13.40
CA GLY A 321 -18.35 8.56 12.97
C GLY A 321 -18.60 7.48 14.02
N ARG A 322 -19.29 6.41 13.64
CA ARG A 322 -19.62 5.30 14.54
C ARG A 322 -19.77 4.00 13.76
N ILE A 323 -19.26 2.92 14.35
CA ILE A 323 -19.54 1.55 13.93
C ILE A 323 -19.85 0.68 15.14
N ILE A 324 -20.78 -0.26 14.99
CA ILE A 324 -21.26 -1.14 16.06
C ILE A 324 -21.19 -2.57 15.56
N LYS A 325 -20.52 -3.44 16.31
CA LYS A 325 -20.52 -4.89 16.10
C LYS A 325 -21.25 -5.59 17.24
N HIS A 326 -22.01 -6.63 16.89
CA HIS A 326 -22.79 -7.41 17.83
C HIS A 326 -22.08 -8.71 18.16
N TYR A 327 -21.95 -9.00 19.45
CA TYR A 327 -21.31 -10.20 19.95
C TYR A 327 -22.18 -10.87 20.99
N LYS A 328 -21.89 -12.14 21.28
CA LYS A 328 -22.43 -12.85 22.44
C LYS A 328 -21.30 -13.57 23.17
N ALA A 329 -21.26 -13.39 24.49
CA ALA A 329 -20.41 -14.17 25.36
C ALA A 329 -21.11 -15.51 25.62
N LYS A 330 -20.44 -16.63 25.34
CA LYS A 330 -20.98 -17.97 25.51
C LYS A 330 -20.15 -18.74 26.54
N VAL A 331 -20.80 -19.23 27.59
CA VAL A 331 -20.19 -20.13 28.57
C VAL A 331 -20.87 -21.49 28.49
N GLU A 332 -20.06 -22.52 28.36
CA GLU A 332 -20.51 -23.91 28.28
C GLU A 332 -19.57 -24.84 29.04
N ALA A 333 -20.09 -26.00 29.46
CA ALA A 333 -19.27 -27.03 30.09
C ALA A 333 -18.29 -27.63 29.07
N ILE A 334 -17.10 -27.95 29.54
CA ILE A 334 -16.12 -28.72 28.78
C ILE A 334 -16.53 -30.19 28.86
N PRO A 335 -16.79 -30.87 27.72
CA PRO A 335 -17.14 -32.30 27.73
C PRO A 335 -16.10 -33.13 28.47
N GLY A 336 -16.55 -33.98 29.40
CA GLY A 336 -15.68 -34.84 30.20
C GLY A 336 -14.94 -34.16 31.37
N ALA A 337 -14.97 -32.83 31.49
CA ALA A 337 -14.34 -32.14 32.62
C ALA A 337 -15.21 -32.21 33.89
N GLU A 338 -14.58 -32.26 35.05
CA GLU A 338 -15.26 -32.07 36.34
C GLU A 338 -15.65 -30.60 36.51
N ILE A 339 -16.91 -30.33 36.88
CA ILE A 339 -17.35 -28.97 37.19
C ILE A 339 -17.11 -28.73 38.67
N LYS A 340 -16.27 -27.74 38.98
CA LYS A 340 -15.94 -27.36 40.35
C LYS A 340 -16.75 -26.13 40.76
N THR A 341 -17.26 -26.16 41.98
CA THR A 341 -18.00 -25.04 42.55
C THR A 341 -17.08 -23.87 42.89
N GLY A 342 -17.67 -22.68 42.99
CA GLY A 342 -16.99 -21.43 43.32
C GLY A 342 -17.18 -20.36 42.24
N ASP A 343 -16.92 -19.11 42.64
CA ASP A 343 -16.99 -17.98 41.72
C ASP A 343 -15.87 -18.07 40.68
N PHE A 344 -16.17 -17.63 39.46
CA PHE A 344 -15.22 -17.55 38.37
C PHE A 344 -15.41 -16.24 37.62
N SER A 345 -14.34 -15.77 36.98
CA SER A 345 -14.39 -14.59 36.10
C SER A 345 -13.28 -14.68 35.06
N ALA A 346 -13.44 -13.94 33.97
CA ALA A 346 -12.43 -13.74 32.95
C ALA A 346 -12.41 -12.26 32.56
N ALA A 347 -11.22 -11.70 32.41
CA ALA A 347 -11.03 -10.31 31.99
C ALA A 347 -10.33 -10.30 30.62
N MET A 348 -10.95 -9.62 29.66
CA MET A 348 -10.42 -9.45 28.31
C MET A 348 -10.34 -7.97 27.97
N THR A 349 -9.37 -7.59 27.14
CA THR A 349 -9.25 -6.24 26.61
C THR A 349 -9.69 -6.23 25.16
N VAL A 350 -10.67 -5.39 24.83
CA VAL A 350 -11.07 -5.15 23.44
C VAL A 350 -10.24 -4.01 22.89
N ILE A 351 -9.52 -4.26 21.81
CA ILE A 351 -8.67 -3.26 21.14
C ILE A 351 -9.23 -3.04 19.74
N VAL A 352 -9.42 -1.78 19.37
CA VAL A 352 -9.77 -1.37 18.02
C VAL A 352 -8.62 -0.56 17.45
N THR A 353 -8.15 -0.93 16.26
CA THR A 353 -7.02 -0.26 15.59
C THR A 353 -7.41 0.18 14.18
N TYR A 354 -6.94 1.34 13.74
CA TYR A 354 -6.98 1.71 12.33
C TYR A 354 -6.07 0.78 11.51
N ASN A 355 -6.60 0.24 10.42
CA ASN A 355 -5.88 -0.63 9.50
C ASN A 355 -5.24 0.16 8.35
#